data_AF-A0AAE0S257-F1
#
_entry.id   AF-A0AAE0S257-F1
#
_cell.length_a   1.000
_cell.length_b   1.000
_cell.length_c   1.000
_cell.angle_alpha   90.00
_cell.angle_beta   90.00
_cell.angle_gamma   90.00
#
_symmetry.space_group_name_H-M   'P 1'
#
loop_
_entity.id
_entity.type
_entity.pdbx_description
1 polymer ?
#
loop_
_entity_poly.entity_id
_entity_poly.type
_entity_poly.pdbx_seq_one_letter_code
_entity_poly.pdbx_strand_id
1 'polypeptide(L)'
;MKVKTESERHEWKDLETERHERKDLETERHEGKKLLTERHEGKDLETERHEGKDINTERHDGNDIETDRHDGKGLETKSHEGKDLETEIHEGKDINTERHEGNDIETERHEGKDIEAKGE
;
A
#
# COMPACT_ATOMS: atom_id res chain seq x y z
N MET A 1 -0.54 -24.71 2.74
CA MET A 1 -0.28 -24.13 4.07
C MET A 1 -0.56 -22.65 3.99
N LYS A 2 -1.45 -22.11 4.84
CA LYS A 2 -1.70 -20.66 4.92
C LYS A 2 -0.53 -20.04 5.69
N VAL A 3 0.46 -19.52 4.98
CA VAL A 3 1.53 -18.74 5.62
C VAL A 3 1.10 -17.28 5.48
N LYS A 4 0.46 -16.73 6.52
CA LYS A 4 0.29 -15.29 6.70
C LYS A 4 1.61 -14.75 7.22
N THR A 5 1.99 -13.54 6.84
CA THR A 5 3.14 -12.87 7.47
C THR A 5 2.80 -11.44 7.74
N GLU A 6 3.04 -11.10 8.99
CA GLU A 6 2.73 -9.84 9.62
C GLU A 6 4.05 -9.24 10.07
N SER A 7 4.21 -7.94 9.93
CA SER A 7 5.40 -7.23 10.37
C SER A 7 4.97 -5.90 10.97
N GLU A 8 5.02 -5.84 12.29
CA GLU A 8 4.74 -4.62 13.07
C GLU A 8 6.07 -4.00 13.53
N ARG A 9 6.20 -2.67 13.41
CA ARG A 9 7.30 -1.94 14.05
C ARG A 9 6.88 -0.56 14.55
N HIS A 10 7.42 -0.19 15.72
CA HIS A 10 7.07 1.06 16.39
C HIS A 10 7.84 2.29 15.89
N GLU A 11 9.16 2.20 15.67
CA GLU A 11 9.98 3.38 15.34
C GLU A 11 11.23 3.02 14.51
N TRP A 12 11.31 3.52 13.27
CA TRP A 12 12.46 3.30 12.39
C TRP A 12 12.53 4.34 11.25
N LYS A 13 13.68 4.49 10.58
CA LYS A 13 13.80 5.45 9.45
C LYS A 13 13.22 4.93 8.13
N ASP A 14 13.75 3.80 7.65
CA ASP A 14 13.36 3.11 6.41
C ASP A 14 13.10 1.58 6.66
N LEU A 15 12.03 1.00 6.07
CA LEU A 15 11.65 -0.43 6.10
C LEU A 15 11.20 -0.76 4.70
N GLU A 16 11.74 -1.88 4.28
CA GLU A 16 11.56 -2.44 2.97
C GLU A 16 11.21 -3.89 3.19
N THR A 17 10.09 -4.31 2.61
CA THR A 17 9.66 -5.70 2.63
C THR A 17 9.46 -6.15 1.19
N GLU A 18 10.19 -7.18 0.79
CA GLU A 18 10.10 -7.78 -0.54
C GLU A 18 9.73 -9.26 -0.38
N ARG A 19 8.74 -9.72 -1.15
CA ARG A 19 8.28 -11.12 -1.12
C ARG A 19 7.94 -11.63 -2.52
N HIS A 20 8.41 -12.83 -2.84
CA HIS A 20 8.08 -13.48 -4.12
C HIS A 20 6.74 -14.21 -4.11
N GLU A 21 6.53 -15.18 -3.21
CA GLU A 21 5.31 -15.99 -3.23
C GLU A 21 4.73 -16.15 -1.82
N ARG A 22 3.62 -15.46 -1.53
CA ARG A 22 2.86 -15.71 -0.31
C ARG A 22 1.40 -15.32 -0.50
N LYS A 23 0.51 -16.13 0.08
CA LYS A 23 -0.93 -15.87 0.01
C LYS A 23 -1.28 -14.46 0.53
N ASP A 24 -0.81 -14.11 1.73
CA ASP A 24 -1.23 -12.89 2.43
C ASP A 24 0.02 -12.19 3.04
N LEU A 25 0.17 -10.87 2.84
CA LEU A 25 1.26 -10.04 3.41
C LEU A 25 0.65 -8.79 4.03
N GLU A 26 0.97 -8.56 5.30
CA GLU A 26 0.46 -7.43 6.10
C GLU A 26 1.64 -6.73 6.77
N THR A 27 1.68 -5.40 6.64
CA THR A 27 2.75 -4.58 7.22
C THR A 27 2.14 -3.39 7.93
N GLU A 28 2.43 -3.26 9.23
CA GLU A 28 1.92 -2.17 10.06
C GLU A 28 3.09 -1.35 10.62
N ARG A 29 2.92 -0.02 10.60
CA ARG A 29 3.87 0.91 11.22
C ARG A 29 3.21 2.05 11.97
N HIS A 30 3.70 2.29 13.19
CA HIS A 30 3.39 3.51 13.93
C HIS A 30 4.19 4.72 13.41
N GLU A 31 5.53 4.74 13.52
CA GLU A 31 6.34 5.92 13.14
C GLU A 31 7.51 5.60 12.20
N GLY A 32 7.77 6.48 11.23
CA GLY A 32 8.98 6.42 10.41
C GLY A 32 9.00 7.37 9.22
N LYS A 33 10.03 7.31 8.36
CA LYS A 33 10.08 8.16 7.15
C LYS A 33 9.44 7.47 5.94
N LYS A 34 9.88 6.26 5.58
CA LYS A 34 9.53 5.63 4.30
C LYS A 34 9.19 4.16 4.44
N LEU A 35 8.00 3.75 4.02
CA LEU A 35 7.59 2.33 3.97
C LEU A 35 7.56 1.90 2.52
N LEU A 36 8.31 0.84 2.19
CA LEU A 36 8.33 0.22 0.87
C LEU A 36 7.91 -1.24 1.03
N THR A 37 6.89 -1.64 0.28
CA THR A 37 6.39 -3.01 0.26
C THR A 37 6.28 -3.46 -1.18
N GLU A 38 7.02 -4.50 -1.55
CA GLU A 38 7.00 -5.10 -2.88
C GLU A 38 6.59 -6.58 -2.81
N ARG A 39 5.64 -6.97 -3.66
CA ARG A 39 5.23 -8.37 -3.78
C ARG A 39 5.07 -8.82 -5.23
N HIS A 40 5.70 -9.94 -5.58
CA HIS A 40 5.54 -10.54 -6.90
C HIS A 40 4.20 -11.30 -7.03
N GLU A 41 3.90 -12.25 -6.13
CA GLU A 41 2.67 -13.05 -6.20
C GLU A 41 2.00 -13.20 -4.82
N GLY A 42 0.67 -13.07 -4.80
CA GLY A 42 -0.15 -13.35 -3.63
C GLY A 42 -1.63 -13.16 -3.88
N LYS A 43 -2.45 -13.24 -2.83
CA LYS A 43 -3.86 -12.85 -2.89
C LYS A 43 -4.03 -11.43 -2.39
N ASP A 44 -3.60 -11.18 -1.15
CA ASP A 44 -4.07 -10.01 -0.38
C ASP A 44 -2.86 -9.27 0.20
N LEU A 45 -2.64 -8.01 -0.19
CA LEU A 45 -1.54 -7.15 0.28
C LEU A 45 -2.11 -6.00 1.10
N GLU A 46 -1.75 -5.92 2.37
CA GLU A 46 -2.24 -4.89 3.27
C GLU A 46 -1.06 -4.11 3.86
N THR A 47 -1.17 -2.79 3.85
CA THR A 47 -0.15 -1.89 4.40
C THR A 47 -0.81 -0.77 5.16
N GLU A 48 -0.63 -0.72 6.48
CA GLU A 48 -1.16 0.33 7.34
C GLU A 48 -0.04 1.17 7.93
N ARG A 49 -0.29 2.48 8.00
CA ARG A 49 0.62 3.38 8.69
C ARG A 49 -0.04 4.57 9.39
N HIS A 50 0.33 4.77 10.65
CA HIS A 50 -0.04 5.96 11.38
C HIS A 50 0.74 7.21 10.97
N GLU A 51 2.08 7.24 11.08
CA GLU A 51 2.87 8.46 10.84
C GLU A 51 4.07 8.27 9.89
N GLY A 52 4.29 9.27 9.02
CA GLY A 52 5.56 9.39 8.31
C GLY A 52 5.60 10.34 7.13
N LYS A 53 6.48 10.08 6.15
CA LYS A 53 6.53 10.86 4.91
C LYS A 53 5.89 10.14 3.73
N ASP A 54 6.41 8.98 3.35
CA ASP A 54 6.08 8.33 2.07
C ASP A 54 5.75 6.83 2.24
N ILE A 55 4.63 6.33 1.70
CA ILE A 55 4.33 4.89 1.54
C ILE A 55 4.43 4.59 0.05
N ASN A 56 5.12 3.51 -0.32
CA ASN A 56 5.03 2.93 -1.65
C ASN A 56 4.74 1.43 -1.54
N THR A 57 3.68 1.01 -2.22
CA THR A 57 3.24 -0.38 -2.29
C THR A 57 3.21 -0.80 -3.76
N GLU A 58 3.99 -1.81 -4.12
CA GLU A 58 4.02 -2.36 -5.48
C GLU A 58 3.67 -3.86 -5.47
N ARG A 59 2.79 -4.26 -6.39
CA ARG A 59 2.44 -5.65 -6.60
C ARG A 59 2.39 -6.01 -8.08
N HIS A 60 3.00 -7.15 -8.42
CA HIS A 60 2.88 -7.70 -9.77
C HIS A 60 1.57 -8.48 -9.95
N ASP A 61 1.32 -9.49 -9.11
CA ASP A 61 0.12 -10.34 -9.20
C ASP A 61 -0.64 -10.48 -7.87
N GLY A 62 -1.96 -10.32 -7.92
CA GLY A 62 -2.84 -10.81 -6.87
C GLY A 62 -4.32 -10.48 -7.04
N ASN A 63 -5.11 -10.56 -5.98
CA ASN A 63 -6.50 -10.09 -6.02
C ASN A 63 -6.54 -8.65 -5.50
N ASP A 64 -6.16 -8.43 -4.25
CA ASP A 64 -6.56 -7.21 -3.53
C ASP A 64 -5.33 -6.50 -2.90
N ILE A 65 -5.20 -5.19 -3.11
CA ILE A 65 -4.24 -4.33 -2.39
C ILE A 65 -5.03 -3.31 -1.59
N GLU A 66 -4.73 -3.23 -0.30
CA GLU A 66 -5.26 -2.22 0.60
C GLU A 66 -4.08 -1.46 1.22
N THR A 67 -4.14 -0.13 1.15
CA THR A 67 -3.13 0.72 1.79
C THR A 67 -3.81 1.85 2.53
N ASP A 68 -3.75 1.83 3.85
CA ASP A 68 -4.26 2.89 4.72
C ASP A 68 -3.14 3.74 5.30
N ARG A 69 -3.45 5.03 5.48
CA ARG A 69 -2.55 5.95 6.12
C ARG A 69 -3.25 7.06 6.90
N HIS A 70 -2.83 7.24 8.16
CA HIS A 70 -3.33 8.33 8.98
C HIS A 70 -2.67 9.70 8.70
N ASP A 71 -1.33 9.84 8.76
CA ASP A 71 -0.62 11.12 8.55
C ASP A 71 0.57 11.04 7.58
N GLY A 72 0.65 12.00 6.64
CA GLY A 72 1.70 11.98 5.65
C GLY A 72 1.90 13.07 4.62
N LYS A 73 2.82 12.76 3.68
CA LYS A 73 3.03 13.56 2.48
C LYS A 73 2.55 12.82 1.23
N GLY A 74 3.06 11.62 0.99
CA GLY A 74 2.77 10.86 -0.22
C GLY A 74 2.36 9.41 0.05
N LEU A 75 1.36 8.93 -0.66
CA LEU A 75 1.00 7.52 -0.76
C LEU A 75 1.01 7.13 -2.24
N GLU A 76 1.76 6.10 -2.58
CA GLU A 76 1.82 5.53 -3.92
C GLU A 76 1.49 4.04 -3.86
N THR A 77 0.51 3.61 -4.64
CA THR A 77 0.15 2.20 -4.75
C THR A 77 0.06 1.81 -6.22
N LYS A 78 0.76 0.74 -6.59
CA LYS A 78 0.81 0.23 -7.96
C LYS A 78 0.48 -1.26 -8.00
N SER A 79 -0.44 -1.65 -8.89
CA SER A 79 -0.74 -3.05 -9.19
C SER A 79 -0.59 -3.33 -10.69
N HIS A 80 0.18 -4.34 -11.06
CA HIS A 80 0.26 -4.77 -12.46
C HIS A 80 -0.97 -5.60 -12.85
N GLU A 81 -1.27 -6.64 -12.08
CA GLU A 81 -2.42 -7.52 -12.30
C GLU A 81 -3.16 -7.75 -10.97
N GLY A 82 -4.41 -7.30 -10.89
CA GLY A 82 -5.27 -7.60 -9.75
C GLY A 82 -6.73 -7.24 -9.94
N LYS A 83 -7.58 -7.56 -8.98
CA LYS A 83 -9.00 -7.23 -9.07
C LYS A 83 -9.27 -5.84 -8.53
N ASP A 84 -8.84 -5.63 -7.29
CA ASP A 84 -9.25 -4.51 -6.46
C ASP A 84 -8.00 -3.83 -5.88
N LEU A 85 -8.01 -2.50 -5.92
CA LEU A 85 -6.95 -1.65 -5.37
C LEU A 85 -7.59 -0.52 -4.59
N GLU A 86 -7.39 -0.50 -3.28
CA GLU A 86 -7.94 0.46 -2.35
C GLU A 86 -6.83 1.24 -1.65
N THR A 87 -6.96 2.57 -1.65
CA THR A 87 -6.06 3.47 -0.96
C THR A 87 -6.82 4.50 -0.15
N GLU A 88 -6.53 4.58 1.15
CA GLU A 88 -7.11 5.57 2.05
C GLU A 88 -6.00 6.44 2.67
N ILE A 89 -6.26 7.76 2.76
CA ILE A 89 -5.46 8.65 3.59
C ILE A 89 -6.33 9.59 4.41
N HIS A 90 -6.00 9.73 5.69
CA HIS A 90 -6.66 10.68 6.57
C HIS A 90 -6.10 12.09 6.40
N GLU A 91 -4.79 12.27 6.55
CA GLU A 91 -4.10 13.55 6.39
C GLU A 91 -2.88 13.42 5.47
N GLY A 92 -2.87 14.11 4.33
CA GLY A 92 -1.68 14.16 3.48
C GLY A 92 -1.74 15.12 2.31
N LYS A 93 -0.72 15.10 1.44
CA LYS A 93 -0.66 16.01 0.29
C LYS A 93 -1.07 15.31 -1.00
N ASP A 94 -0.45 14.16 -1.24
CA ASP A 94 -0.42 13.51 -2.55
C ASP A 94 -0.80 12.04 -2.41
N ILE A 95 -1.77 11.59 -3.21
CA ILE A 95 -2.09 10.17 -3.40
C ILE A 95 -1.98 9.85 -4.88
N ASN A 96 -1.24 8.80 -5.21
CA ASN A 96 -1.19 8.24 -6.55
C ASN A 96 -1.50 6.75 -6.50
N THR A 97 -2.48 6.35 -7.29
CA THR A 97 -2.89 4.95 -7.43
C THR A 97 -2.92 4.57 -8.89
N GLU A 98 -2.13 3.57 -9.27
CA GLU A 98 -2.00 3.10 -10.65
C GLU A 98 -2.25 1.60 -10.76
N ARG A 99 -3.07 1.20 -11.75
CA ARG A 99 -3.31 -0.19 -12.10
C ARG A 99 -3.17 -0.41 -13.60
N HIS A 100 -2.45 -1.45 -13.99
CA HIS A 100 -2.39 -1.92 -15.37
C HIS A 100 -3.60 -2.82 -15.72
N GLU A 101 -3.86 -3.89 -14.97
CA GLU A 101 -4.97 -4.81 -15.28
C GLU A 101 -5.84 -5.07 -14.04
N GLY A 102 -7.17 -5.11 -14.23
CA GLY A 102 -8.13 -5.31 -13.14
C GLY A 102 -9.52 -4.70 -13.32
N ASN A 103 -10.32 -4.78 -12.25
CA ASN A 103 -11.70 -4.32 -12.27
C ASN A 103 -11.83 -2.95 -11.61
N ASP A 104 -11.37 -2.80 -10.37
CA ASP A 104 -11.75 -1.68 -9.51
C ASP A 104 -10.54 -0.95 -8.92
N ILE A 105 -10.65 0.37 -8.79
CA ILE A 105 -9.71 1.24 -8.10
C ILE A 105 -10.51 2.21 -7.25
N GLU A 106 -10.28 2.18 -5.95
CA GLU A 106 -10.88 3.10 -4.99
C GLU A 106 -9.78 3.90 -4.29
N THR A 107 -9.98 5.20 -4.21
CA THR A 107 -9.04 6.11 -3.54
C THR A 107 -9.82 7.12 -2.75
N GLU A 108 -9.69 7.06 -1.43
CA GLU A 108 -10.34 7.95 -0.49
C GLU A 108 -9.35 8.88 0.19
N ARG A 109 -9.80 10.13 0.43
CA ARG A 109 -9.05 11.10 1.20
C ARG A 109 -9.94 11.97 2.05
N HIS A 110 -9.60 12.07 3.33
CA HIS A 110 -10.27 12.97 4.25
C HIS A 110 -9.70 14.39 4.18
N GLU A 111 -8.37 14.57 4.21
CA GLU A 111 -7.70 15.88 4.12
C GLU A 111 -6.47 15.89 3.17
N GLY A 112 -6.40 16.89 2.27
CA GLY A 112 -5.23 17.07 1.39
C GLY A 112 -5.45 17.88 0.11
N LYS A 113 -4.49 17.80 -0.82
CA LYS A 113 -4.48 18.62 -2.05
C LYS A 113 -4.70 17.83 -3.34
N ASP A 114 -3.93 16.78 -3.59
CA ASP A 114 -3.89 16.10 -4.91
C ASP A 114 -4.20 14.59 -4.81
N ILE A 115 -5.20 14.09 -5.55
CA ILE A 115 -5.53 12.66 -5.69
C ILE A 115 -5.46 12.30 -7.18
N GLU A 116 -4.73 11.25 -7.51
CA GLU A 116 -4.67 10.68 -8.85
C GLU A 116 -4.94 9.17 -8.78
N ALA A 117 -5.94 8.72 -9.53
CA ALA A 117 -6.25 7.31 -9.72
C ALA A 117 -6.28 7.01 -11.22
N LYS A 118 -5.51 6.01 -11.65
CA LYS A 118 -5.37 5.58 -13.04
C LYS A 118 -5.52 4.08 -13.15
N GLY A 119 -6.49 3.64 -13.94
CA GLY A 119 -6.59 2.25 -14.41
C GLY A 119 -6.54 2.22 -15.93
N GLU A 120 -5.88 1.21 -16.50
CA GLU A 120 -6.08 0.84 -17.92
C GLU A 120 -7.34 0.00 -18.12
#